data_AF-A0AAU2NY25-F1
#
_entry.id   AF-A0AAU2NY25-F1
#
_cell.length_a   1.000
_cell.length_b   1.000
_cell.length_c   1.000
_cell.angle_alpha   90.00
_cell.angle_beta   90.00
_cell.angle_gamma   90.00
#
_symmetry.space_group_name_H-M   'P 1'
#
loop_
_entity.id
_entity.type
_entity.pdbx_description
1 polymer ?
#
loop_
_entity_poly.entity_id
_entity_poly.type
_entity_poly.pdbx_seq_one_letter_code
_entity_poly.pdbx_strand_id
1 'polypeptide(L)' 'MVAIAGVAALLSIDPRTGLRTLYTYPRDGAYQGVLHGKYGEPVPLAAPLPPELRTDDLPLYAPRR' A
#
# COMPACT_ATOMS: atom_id res chain seq x y z
N MET A 1 -2.52 3.41 -11.86
CA MET A 1 -2.14 1.98 -11.67
C MET A 1 -3.22 1.10 -12.28
N VAL A 2 -2.86 0.07 -13.05
CA VAL A 2 -3.80 -0.83 -13.73
C VAL A 2 -4.46 -1.78 -12.73
N ALA A 3 -5.74 -2.08 -12.92
CA ALA A 3 -6.55 -2.91 -12.02
C ALA A 3 -7.40 -3.97 -12.76
N ILE A 4 -6.91 -4.48 -13.91
CA ILE A 4 -7.64 -5.45 -14.75
C ILE A 4 -7.99 -6.73 -13.98
N ALA A 5 -7.15 -7.14 -13.02
CA ALA A 5 -7.39 -8.31 -12.19
C ALA A 5 -8.45 -8.09 -11.07
N GLY A 6 -8.99 -6.87 -10.93
CA GLY A 6 -10.05 -6.58 -9.95
C GLY A 6 -9.65 -6.70 -8.48
N VAL A 7 -8.34 -6.70 -8.17
CA VAL A 7 -7.86 -6.77 -6.79
C VAL A 7 -8.33 -5.53 -6.02
N ALA A 8 -9.10 -5.73 -4.95
CA ALA A 8 -9.80 -4.68 -4.22
C ALA A 8 -8.90 -3.56 -3.69
N ALA A 9 -7.69 -3.92 -3.22
CA ALA A 9 -6.68 -2.98 -2.76
C ALA A 9 -5.27 -3.49 -3.12
N LEU A 10 -4.40 -2.58 -3.54
CA LEU A 10 -2.99 -2.86 -3.84
C LEU A 10 -2.11 -1.90 -3.05
N LEU A 11 -1.24 -2.43 -2.20
CA LEU A 11 -0.26 -1.65 -1.45
C LEU A 11 1.13 -1.84 -2.07
N SER A 12 1.69 -0.75 -2.59
CA SER A 12 3.07 -0.67 -3.04
C SER A 12 3.91 0.01 -1.95
N ILE A 13 5.04 -0.61 -1.60
CA ILE A 13 5.95 -0.12 -0.58
C ILE A 13 7.36 -0.19 -1.15
N ASP A 14 8.10 0.91 -1.03
CA ASP A 14 9.52 0.95 -1.30
C ASP A 14 10.27 1.43 -0.04
N PRO A 15 10.84 0.51 0.75
CA PRO A 15 11.60 0.86 1.94
C PRO A 15 12.89 1.66 1.67
N ARG A 16 13.42 1.63 0.43
CA ARG A 16 14.64 2.38 0.06
C ARG A 16 14.36 3.87 -0.06
N THR A 17 13.28 4.22 -0.74
CA THR A 17 12.81 5.60 -0.85
C THR A 17 11.97 6.02 0.35
N GLY A 18 11.52 5.06 1.15
CA GLY A 18 10.67 5.30 2.32
C GLY A 18 9.23 5.68 1.92
N LEU A 19 8.82 5.35 0.69
CA LEU A 19 7.51 5.71 0.15
C LEU A 19 6.57 4.51 0.16
N ARG A 20 5.29 4.78 0.34
CA ARG A 20 4.21 3.83 0.07
C ARG A 20 3.09 4.47 -0.71
N THR A 21 2.35 3.67 -1.46
CA THR A 21 1.10 4.07 -2.08
C THR A 21 0.09 2.94 -1.97
N LEU A 22 -1.08 3.25 -1.40
CA LEU A 22 -2.24 2.37 -1.37
C LEU A 22 -3.18 2.75 -2.51
N TYR A 23 -3.50 1.78 -3.35
CA TYR A 23 -4.45 1.90 -4.44
C TYR A 23 -5.74 1.15 -4.08
N THR A 24 -6.90 1.78 -4.25
CA THR A 24 -8.20 1.21 -3.90
C THR A 24 -9.25 1.55 -4.95
N TYR A 25 -10.44 0.98 -4.79
CA TYR A 25 -11.60 1.24 -5.64
C TYR A 25 -11.30 0.98 -7.13
N PRO A 26 -11.01 -0.28 -7.51
CA PRO A 26 -10.78 -0.64 -8.90
C PRO A 26 -12.07 -0.44 -9.71
N ARG A 27 -12.01 0.41 -10.73
CA ARG A 27 -13.12 0.72 -11.62
C ARG A 27 -12.60 1.05 -13.02
N ASP A 28 -13.26 0.54 -14.04
CA ASP A 28 -12.92 0.79 -15.45
C ASP A 28 -11.46 0.44 -15.79
N GLY A 29 -10.95 -0.66 -15.22
CA GLY A 29 -9.60 -1.17 -15.46
C GLY A 29 -8.47 -0.44 -14.73
N ALA A 30 -8.78 0.53 -13.87
CA ALA A 30 -7.78 1.28 -13.09
C ALA A 30 -8.22 1.51 -11.64
N TYR A 31 -7.25 1.74 -10.76
CA TYR A 31 -7.53 2.20 -9.40
C TYR A 31 -7.90 3.68 -9.40
N GLN A 32 -8.99 4.01 -8.72
CA GLN A 32 -9.48 5.40 -8.60
C GLN A 32 -9.08 6.03 -7.27
N GLY A 33 -8.93 5.22 -6.21
CA GLY A 33 -8.41 5.66 -4.93
C GLY A 33 -6.90 5.55 -4.92
N VAL A 34 -6.21 6.64 -4.54
CA VAL A 34 -4.76 6.68 -4.37
C VAL A 34 -4.44 7.41 -3.07
N LEU A 35 -3.78 6.71 -2.14
CA LEU A 35 -3.31 7.28 -0.89
C LEU A 35 -1.79 7.11 -0.79
N HIS A 36 -1.07 8.22 -0.85
CA HIS A 36 0.36 8.26 -0.60
C HIS A 36 0.66 8.29 0.91
N GLY A 37 1.84 7.82 1.29
CA GLY A 37 2.34 7.92 2.66
C GLY A 37 3.79 7.48 2.74
N LYS A 38 4.31 7.37 3.95
CA LYS A 38 5.68 6.93 4.20
C LYS A 38 5.75 5.50 4.73
N TYR A 39 6.88 4.87 4.50
CA TYR A 39 7.27 3.63 5.18
C TYR A 39 7.42 3.87 6.68
N GLY A 40 6.90 2.95 7.50
CA GLY A 40 6.82 3.07 8.95
C GLY A 40 5.56 3.79 9.44
N GLU A 41 4.83 4.46 8.56
CA GLU A 41 3.50 4.96 8.90
C GLU A 41 2.47 3.84 8.74
N PRO A 42 1.47 3.78 9.63
CA PRO A 42 0.41 2.83 9.44
C PRO A 42 -0.41 3.07 8.17
N VAL A 43 -0.93 1.98 7.62
CA VAL A 43 -1.78 1.99 6.43
C VAL A 43 -3.21 1.66 6.83
N PRO A 44 -4.17 2.58 6.70
CA PRO A 44 -5.57 2.28 6.94
C PRO A 44 -6.08 1.33 5.84
N LEU A 45 -6.73 0.24 6.24
CA LEU A 45 -7.37 -0.69 5.31
C LEU A 45 -8.88 -0.75 5.58
N ALA A 46 -9.63 -1.05 4.53
CA ALA A 46 -11.06 -1.29 4.63
C ALA A 46 -11.34 -2.79 4.87
N ALA A 47 -12.47 -3.09 5.50
CA ALA A 47 -12.97 -4.46 5.62
C ALA A 47 -13.00 -5.16 4.24
N PRO A 48 -12.68 -6.47 4.16
CA PRO A 48 -12.54 -7.42 5.27
C PRO A 48 -11.12 -7.48 5.88
N LEU A 49 -10.21 -6.59 5.48
CA LEU A 49 -8.86 -6.56 6.04
C LEU A 49 -8.88 -5.98 7.47
N PRO A 50 -7.86 -6.27 8.30
CA PRO A 50 -7.65 -5.56 9.56
C PRO A 50 -7.63 -4.05 9.32
N PRO A 51 -8.09 -3.22 10.26
CA PRO A 51 -8.26 -1.78 10.05
C PRO A 51 -6.96 -1.06 9.72
N GLU A 52 -5.82 -1.62 10.10
CA GLU A 52 -4.50 -1.02 9.96
C GLU A 52 -3.43 -2.09 9.67
N LEU A 53 -2.48 -1.75 8.79
CA LEU A 53 -1.24 -2.49 8.59
C LEU A 53 -0.05 -1.65 9.03
N ARG A 54 0.74 -2.20 9.94
CA ARG A 54 2.03 -1.67 10.40
C ARG A 54 3.11 -1.98 9.38
N THR A 55 3.71 -0.93 8.81
CA THR A 55 4.74 -1.09 7.77
C THR A 55 6.15 -1.08 8.35
N ASP A 56 6.32 -0.66 9.61
CA ASP A 56 7.55 -0.73 10.40
C ASP A 56 7.97 -2.17 10.74
N ASP A 57 7.02 -3.11 10.79
CA ASP A 57 7.29 -4.52 11.03
C ASP A 57 7.78 -5.30 9.78
N LEU A 58 7.77 -4.65 8.61
CA LEU A 58 8.23 -5.28 7.37
C LEU A 58 9.78 -5.31 7.31
N PRO A 59 10.38 -6.35 6.70
CA PRO A 59 11.81 -6.41 6.55
C PRO A 59 12.30 -5.36 5.55
N LEU A 60 13.42 -4.71 5.89
CA LEU A 60 14.16 -3.90 4.93
C LEU A 60 14.96 -4.80 3.99
N TYR A 61 15.16 -4.38 2.75
CA TYR A 61 16.07 -5.07 1.83
C TYR A 61 17.52 -5.15 2.35
N ALA A 62 17.91 -4.20 3.20
CA ALA A 62 19.16 -4.17 3.95
C ALA A 62 18.98 -3.32 5.23
N PRO A 63 19.73 -3.58 6.31
CA PRO A 63 19.68 -2.75 7.52
C PRO A 63 20.00 -1.28 7.18
N ARG A 64 19.27 -0.33 7.77
CA ARG A 64 19.65 1.09 7.73
C ARG A 64 21.04 1.22 8.36
N ARG A 65 22.02 1.70 7.59
CA ARG A 65 23.34 2.11 8.11
C ARG A 65 23.24 3.47 8.79
#